data_AF-A0A1L3GLF2-F1
#
_entry.id   AF-A0A1L3GLF2-F1
#
_cell.length_a   1.000
_cell.length_b   1.000
_cell.length_c   1.000
_cell.angle_alpha   90.00
_cell.angle_beta   90.00
_cell.angle_gamma   90.00
#
_symmetry.space_group_name_H-M   'P 1'
#
loop_
_entity.id
_entity.type
_entity.pdbx_description
1 polymer ?
#
loop_
_entity_poly.entity_id
_entity_poly.type
_entity_poly.pdbx_seq_one_letter_code
_entity_poly.pdbx_strand_id
1 'polypeptide(L)'
;MNSVRVLAQAPDRMPGEVVAGFFFEDQRPVEGPSALLDWRLNGLLHKLLLAGSATGQLGENILVGNNGKLEASWILFVGGGRLQDLAPFTYGGLVSSVVDDCRRAGFNQISLCLTAPADAAPDWVEQLARELALGSGDMEILLTLQEGVGA
;
A
#
# COMPACT_ATOMS: atom_id res chain seq x y z
N MET A 1 10.38 -17.72 8.70
CA MET A 1 10.39 -16.94 9.95
C MET A 1 9.40 -15.81 9.72
N ASN A 2 8.19 -15.94 10.24
CA ASN A 2 7.09 -15.02 9.97
C ASN A 2 7.34 -13.70 10.71
N SER A 3 7.83 -12.67 10.01
CA SER A 3 8.08 -11.38 10.65
C SER A 3 7.29 -10.29 9.98
N VAL A 4 6.44 -9.63 10.79
CA VAL A 4 5.87 -8.33 10.45
C VAL A 4 6.71 -7.27 11.16
N ARG A 5 7.17 -6.26 10.44
CA ARG A 5 8.01 -5.19 10.99
C ARG A 5 7.51 -3.84 10.51
N VAL A 6 7.51 -2.86 11.42
CA VAL A 6 7.24 -1.46 11.08
C VAL A 6 8.59 -0.76 10.87
N LEU A 7 8.75 -0.07 9.75
CA LEU A 7 9.95 0.66 9.36
C LEU A 7 9.61 2.15 9.18
N ALA A 8 10.52 3.02 9.62
CA ALA A 8 10.44 4.46 9.38
C ALA A 8 11.16 4.81 8.07
N GLN A 9 10.63 4.36 6.94
CA GLN A 9 11.25 4.52 5.62
C GLN A 9 10.23 5.02 4.60
N ALA A 10 10.68 5.88 3.68
CA ALA A 10 9.83 6.40 2.62
C ALA A 10 9.39 5.28 1.67
N PRO A 11 8.18 5.35 1.07
CA PRO A 11 7.67 4.32 0.17
C PRO A 11 8.64 3.90 -0.95
N ASP A 12 9.36 4.83 -1.56
CA ASP A 12 10.32 4.54 -2.64
C ASP A 12 11.61 3.84 -2.17
N ARG A 13 11.83 3.80 -0.85
CA ARG A 13 12.97 3.18 -0.19
C ARG A 13 12.60 1.91 0.55
N MET A 14 11.33 1.52 0.58
CA MET A 14 10.94 0.29 1.25
C MET A 14 11.55 -0.93 0.53
N PRO A 15 12.19 -1.86 1.27
CA PRO A 15 12.76 -3.07 0.66
C PRO A 15 11.66 -4.10 0.37
N GLY A 16 12.00 -5.18 -0.32
CA GLY A 16 11.03 -6.23 -0.68
C GLY A 16 10.95 -6.48 -2.17
N GLU A 17 10.22 -7.53 -2.53
CA GLU A 17 9.97 -7.88 -3.92
C GLU A 17 8.96 -6.90 -4.54
N VAL A 18 7.97 -6.48 -3.74
CA VAL A 18 6.92 -5.53 -4.12
C VAL A 18 6.71 -4.50 -3.01
N VAL A 19 6.55 -3.25 -3.41
CA VAL A 19 6.03 -2.18 -2.56
C VAL A 19 4.61 -1.82 -2.98
N ALA A 20 3.67 -1.80 -2.04
CA ALA A 20 2.27 -1.54 -2.31
C ALA A 20 1.79 -0.24 -1.66
N GLY A 21 0.90 0.46 -2.36
CA GLY A 21 0.21 1.65 -1.88
C GLY A 21 -1.24 1.68 -2.33
N PHE A 22 -2.11 2.25 -1.50
CA PHE A 22 -3.53 2.40 -1.82
C PHE A 22 -3.82 3.67 -2.61
N PHE A 23 -4.77 3.60 -3.53
CA PHE A 23 -5.37 4.76 -4.20
C PHE A 23 -6.90 4.58 -4.21
N PHE A 24 -7.64 5.69 -4.14
CA PHE A 24 -9.09 5.67 -3.88
C PHE A 24 -9.87 6.29 -5.02
N GLU A 25 -11.17 6.01 -5.14
CA GLU A 25 -12.02 6.54 -6.21
C GLU A 25 -12.25 8.06 -6.11
N ASP A 26 -12.38 8.55 -4.89
CA ASP A 26 -12.81 9.90 -4.50
C ASP A 26 -11.65 10.82 -4.07
N GLN A 27 -10.42 10.31 -4.02
CA GLN A 27 -9.24 11.12 -3.72
C GLN A 27 -8.54 11.57 -5.01
N ARG A 28 -8.69 12.85 -5.35
CA ARG A 28 -8.07 13.47 -6.53
C ARG A 28 -7.46 14.82 -6.15
N PRO A 29 -6.16 15.07 -6.40
CA PRO A 29 -5.16 14.15 -6.98
C PRO A 29 -4.88 12.92 -6.10
N VAL A 30 -4.12 11.95 -6.60
CA VAL A 30 -3.62 10.84 -5.75
C VAL A 30 -2.75 11.43 -4.65
N GLU A 31 -2.92 10.98 -3.42
CA GLU A 31 -2.13 11.43 -2.26
C GLU A 31 -1.44 10.26 -1.56
N GLY A 32 -0.68 10.57 -0.51
CA GLY A 32 -0.04 9.58 0.35
C GLY A 32 1.03 8.75 -0.39
N PRO A 33 1.26 7.50 0.05
CA PRO A 33 2.29 6.64 -0.53
C PRO A 33 2.21 6.47 -2.04
N SER A 34 1.00 6.27 -2.57
CA SER A 34 0.80 6.06 -4.01
C SER A 34 1.20 7.28 -4.83
N ALA A 35 1.08 8.50 -4.31
CA ALA A 35 1.54 9.70 -4.99
C ALA A 35 3.07 9.72 -5.16
N LEU A 36 3.81 9.35 -4.12
CA LEU A 36 5.28 9.26 -4.18
C LEU A 36 5.73 8.15 -5.15
N LEU A 37 5.11 6.97 -5.07
CA LEU A 37 5.40 5.85 -5.96
C LEU A 37 5.10 6.22 -7.43
N ASP A 38 3.97 6.88 -7.68
CA ASP A 38 3.60 7.35 -9.01
C ASP A 38 4.57 8.41 -9.54
N TRP A 39 5.03 9.33 -8.69
CA TRP A 39 6.06 10.31 -9.06
C TRP A 39 7.36 9.62 -9.49
N ARG A 40 7.79 8.56 -8.79
CA ARG A 40 8.94 7.76 -9.22
C ARG A 40 8.69 7.10 -10.59
N LEU A 41 7.46 6.69 -10.89
CA LEU A 41 7.07 6.15 -12.19
C LEU A 41 6.79 7.21 -13.28
N ASN A 42 7.08 8.48 -13.04
CA ASN A 42 6.80 9.58 -13.98
C ASN A 42 5.29 9.71 -14.32
N GLY A 43 4.43 9.55 -13.30
CA GLY A 43 2.99 9.77 -13.40
C GLY A 43 2.25 8.67 -14.17
N LEU A 44 2.70 7.42 -14.08
CA LEU A 44 2.07 6.30 -14.76
C LEU A 44 0.65 6.04 -14.24
N LEU A 45 0.46 5.96 -12.91
CA LEU A 45 -0.86 5.81 -12.31
C LEU A 45 -1.73 7.01 -12.65
N HIS A 46 -1.19 8.23 -12.55
CA HIS A 46 -1.92 9.43 -12.95
C HIS A 46 -2.42 9.36 -14.40
N LYS A 47 -1.60 8.89 -15.35
CA LYS A 47 -2.02 8.70 -16.75
C LYS A 47 -3.11 7.62 -16.89
N LEU A 48 -3.01 6.52 -16.14
CA LEU A 48 -4.04 5.48 -16.14
C LEU A 48 -5.38 6.00 -15.61
N LEU A 49 -5.36 6.82 -14.56
CA LEU A 49 -6.55 7.48 -14.01
C LEU A 49 -7.17 8.45 -15.01
N LEU A 50 -6.37 9.29 -15.67
CA LEU A 50 -6.87 10.20 -16.71
C LEU A 50 -7.46 9.47 -17.93
N ALA A 51 -6.90 8.31 -18.27
CA ALA A 51 -7.41 7.46 -19.34
C ALA A 51 -8.63 6.62 -18.94
N GLY A 52 -9.04 6.62 -17.67
CA GLY A 52 -10.09 5.75 -17.14
C GLY A 52 -9.73 4.26 -17.15
N SER A 53 -8.45 3.93 -17.35
CA SER A 53 -7.94 2.56 -17.27
C SER A 53 -7.62 2.13 -15.83
N ALA A 54 -7.58 3.10 -14.91
CA ALA A 54 -7.58 2.90 -13.48
C ALA A 54 -8.66 3.75 -12.82
N THR A 55 -9.24 3.28 -11.71
CA THR A 55 -10.34 4.00 -11.04
C THR A 55 -10.16 4.16 -9.55
N GLY A 56 -9.51 3.21 -8.88
CA GLY A 56 -9.38 3.14 -7.42
C GLY A 56 -10.43 2.25 -6.77
N GLN A 57 -11.18 1.47 -7.56
CA GLN A 57 -12.23 0.59 -7.06
C GLN A 57 -11.68 -0.51 -6.16
N LEU A 58 -12.48 -0.93 -5.19
CA LEU A 58 -12.08 -2.01 -4.29
C LEU A 58 -11.74 -3.29 -5.07
N GLY A 59 -10.55 -3.85 -4.81
CA GLY A 59 -10.05 -5.05 -5.48
C GLY A 59 -9.35 -4.79 -6.82
N GLU A 60 -9.23 -3.53 -7.23
CA GLU A 60 -8.40 -3.14 -8.38
C GLU A 60 -6.91 -3.28 -8.02
N ASN A 61 -6.13 -3.97 -8.85
CA ASN A 61 -4.70 -4.19 -8.63
C ASN A 61 -3.91 -3.84 -9.90
N ILE A 62 -2.93 -2.95 -9.77
CA ILE A 62 -2.05 -2.54 -10.88
C ILE A 62 -0.60 -2.81 -10.47
N LEU A 63 -0.01 -3.84 -11.08
CA LEU A 63 1.37 -4.22 -10.86
C LEU A 63 2.27 -3.61 -11.95
N VAL A 64 3.32 -2.89 -11.53
CA VAL A 64 4.22 -2.17 -12.43
C VAL A 64 5.67 -2.49 -12.09
N GLY A 65 6.47 -2.80 -13.11
CA GLY A 65 7.90 -3.03 -12.94
C GLY A 65 8.64 -1.76 -12.54
N ASN A 66 9.61 -1.89 -11.63
CA ASN A 66 10.49 -0.80 -11.25
C ASN A 66 11.26 -0.25 -12.47
N ASN A 67 11.44 1.06 -12.52
CA ASN A 67 12.22 1.77 -13.55
C ASN A 67 13.63 2.17 -13.07
N GLY A 68 14.12 1.55 -12.01
CA GLY A 68 15.42 1.81 -11.37
C GLY A 68 15.42 2.89 -10.30
N LYS A 69 14.24 3.42 -9.92
CA LYS A 69 14.12 4.48 -8.90
C LYS A 69 13.61 4.02 -7.53
N LEU A 70 13.26 2.74 -7.41
CA LEU A 70 12.80 2.13 -6.16
C LEU A 70 13.79 1.06 -5.69
N GLU A 71 13.76 0.76 -4.39
CA GLU A 71 14.49 -0.40 -3.85
C GLU A 71 13.78 -1.72 -4.19
N ALA A 72 12.44 -1.75 -4.16
CA ALA A 72 11.66 -2.91 -4.55
C ALA A 72 11.65 -3.17 -6.07
N SER A 73 11.48 -4.42 -6.48
CA SER A 73 11.43 -4.79 -7.91
C SER A 73 10.11 -4.41 -8.59
N TRP A 74 9.03 -4.37 -7.82
CA TRP A 74 7.68 -4.09 -8.30
C TRP A 74 6.98 -3.04 -7.45
N ILE A 75 6.08 -2.29 -8.07
CA ILE A 75 5.08 -1.47 -7.39
C ILE A 75 3.71 -2.10 -7.60
N LEU A 76 2.93 -2.21 -6.53
CA LEU A 76 1.53 -2.61 -6.59
C LEU A 76 0.65 -1.44 -6.13
N PHE A 77 -0.10 -0.83 -7.05
CA PHE A 77 -1.17 0.09 -6.68
C PHE A 77 -2.45 -0.69 -6.45
N VAL A 78 -3.06 -0.48 -5.28
CA VAL A 78 -4.29 -1.17 -4.88
C VAL A 78 -5.44 -0.19 -4.76
N GLY A 79 -6.54 -0.47 -5.42
CA GLY A 79 -7.78 0.29 -5.29
C GLY A 79 -8.42 0.03 -3.93
N GLY A 80 -8.52 1.08 -3.13
CA GLY A 80 -9.11 1.05 -1.79
C GLY A 80 -10.61 1.32 -1.75
N GLY A 81 -11.25 1.49 -2.91
CA GLY A 81 -12.64 1.93 -3.03
C GLY A 81 -12.79 3.42 -2.71
N ARG A 82 -13.87 3.78 -2.01
CA ARG A 82 -14.16 5.16 -1.60
C ARG A 82 -13.56 5.43 -0.22
N LEU A 83 -12.63 6.37 -0.15
CA LEU A 83 -11.94 6.75 1.09
C LEU A 83 -12.93 7.25 2.15
N GLN A 84 -13.94 8.03 1.76
CA GLN A 84 -14.98 8.50 2.67
C GLN A 84 -15.81 7.38 3.33
N ASP A 85 -15.84 6.19 2.73
CA ASP A 85 -16.58 5.03 3.21
C ASP A 85 -15.66 4.05 3.98
N LEU A 86 -14.35 4.36 4.06
CA LEU A 86 -13.33 3.52 4.66
C LEU A 86 -13.25 3.71 6.18
N ALA A 87 -14.05 2.95 6.92
CA ALA A 87 -13.92 2.88 8.38
C ALA A 87 -12.59 2.21 8.80
N PRO A 88 -12.00 2.56 9.96
CA PRO A 88 -10.74 1.97 10.44
C PRO A 88 -10.71 0.44 10.49
N PHE A 89 -11.84 -0.19 10.85
CA PHE A 89 -11.98 -1.66 10.84
C PHE A 89 -11.90 -2.25 9.42
N THR A 90 -12.46 -1.54 8.43
CA THR A 90 -12.42 -1.93 7.02
C THR A 90 -11.00 -1.81 6.44
N TYR A 91 -10.17 -0.92 6.99
CA TYR A 91 -8.78 -0.76 6.57
C TYR A 91 -7.92 -2.01 6.84
N GLY A 92 -8.07 -2.65 8.01
CA GLY A 92 -7.35 -3.89 8.32
C GLY A 92 -7.72 -5.04 7.39
N GLY A 93 -9.01 -5.14 7.02
CA GLY A 93 -9.49 -6.10 6.02
C GLY A 93 -8.92 -5.85 4.63
N LEU A 94 -8.84 -4.59 4.21
CA LEU A 94 -8.22 -4.17 2.95
C LEU A 94 -6.74 -4.57 2.91
N VAL A 95 -5.98 -4.25 3.97
CA VAL A 95 -4.57 -4.62 4.12
C VAL A 95 -4.39 -6.14 4.07
N SER A 96 -5.22 -6.90 4.80
CA SER A 96 -5.16 -8.36 4.80
C SER A 96 -5.41 -8.95 3.40
N SER A 97 -6.39 -8.39 2.65
CA SER A 97 -6.67 -8.82 1.28
C SER A 97 -5.45 -8.63 0.36
N VAL A 98 -4.72 -7.52 0.50
CA VAL A 98 -3.50 -7.28 -0.28
C VAL A 98 -2.39 -8.25 0.07
N VAL A 99 -2.20 -8.55 1.35
CA VAL A 99 -1.23 -9.57 1.81
C VAL A 99 -1.57 -10.92 1.18
N ASP A 100 -2.84 -11.32 1.18
CA ASP A 100 -3.29 -12.58 0.60
C ASP A 100 -3.11 -12.62 -0.92
N ASP A 101 -3.42 -11.54 -1.63
CA ASP A 101 -3.19 -11.44 -3.07
C ASP A 101 -1.70 -11.51 -3.42
N CYS A 102 -0.84 -10.81 -2.68
CA CYS A 102 0.60 -10.89 -2.82
C CYS A 102 1.12 -12.31 -2.57
N ARG A 103 0.56 -13.01 -1.57
CA ARG A 103 0.96 -14.38 -1.25
C ARG A 103 0.59 -15.33 -2.38
N ARG A 104 -0.63 -15.20 -2.92
CA ARG A 104 -1.10 -15.99 -4.07
C ARG A 104 -0.31 -15.70 -5.34
N ALA A 105 0.22 -14.49 -5.48
CA ALA A 105 1.13 -14.12 -6.57
C ALA A 105 2.55 -14.70 -6.40
N GLY A 106 2.88 -15.28 -5.24
CA GLY A 106 4.16 -15.93 -4.97
C GLY A 106 5.24 -15.02 -4.37
N PHE A 107 4.88 -13.81 -3.93
CA PHE A 107 5.81 -12.95 -3.20
C PHE A 107 6.05 -13.49 -1.78
N ASN A 108 7.30 -13.40 -1.32
CA ASN A 108 7.74 -13.85 0.00
C ASN A 108 8.13 -12.68 0.91
N GLN A 109 8.53 -11.54 0.34
CA GLN A 109 8.80 -10.31 1.09
C GLN A 109 8.08 -9.13 0.44
N ILE A 110 7.15 -8.52 1.17
CA ILE A 110 6.37 -7.39 0.69
C ILE A 110 6.48 -6.19 1.61
N SER A 111 6.37 -5.01 1.03
CA SER A 111 6.24 -3.75 1.75
C SER A 111 4.89 -3.13 1.50
N LEU A 112 4.18 -2.76 2.56
CA LEU A 112 2.92 -2.04 2.50
C LEU A 112 3.13 -0.63 3.06
N CYS A 113 2.83 0.35 2.24
CA CYS A 113 2.91 1.76 2.60
C CYS A 113 1.50 2.27 2.87
N LEU A 114 1.26 2.63 4.13
CA LEU A 114 -0.08 2.95 4.63
C LEU A 114 -0.17 4.43 4.99
N THR A 115 -1.39 4.96 4.91
CA THR A 115 -1.76 6.25 5.50
C THR A 115 -2.66 5.96 6.68
N ALA A 116 -2.34 6.53 7.83
CA ALA A 116 -3.16 6.36 9.02
C ALA A 116 -4.57 6.97 8.78
N PRO A 117 -5.65 6.24 9.13
CA PRO A 117 -6.98 6.83 9.20
C PRO A 117 -7.00 8.04 10.15
N ALA A 118 -7.86 9.04 9.88
CA ALA A 118 -7.93 10.27 10.67
C ALA A 118 -8.17 10.03 12.18
N ASP A 119 -8.97 9.02 12.51
CA ASP A 119 -9.31 8.64 13.89
C ASP A 119 -8.51 7.41 14.38
N ALA A 120 -7.37 7.12 13.76
CA ALA A 120 -6.54 5.99 14.17
C ALA A 120 -5.96 6.21 15.58
N ALA A 121 -5.99 5.16 16.40
CA ALA A 121 -5.29 5.17 17.68
C ALA A 121 -3.77 5.30 17.47
N PRO A 122 -3.02 5.89 18.41
CA PRO A 122 -1.56 6.04 18.29
C PRO A 122 -0.79 4.73 18.06
N ASP A 123 -1.35 3.61 18.51
CA ASP A 123 -0.79 2.26 18.37
C ASP A 123 -1.44 1.43 17.26
N TRP A 124 -2.21 2.06 16.36
CA TRP A 124 -2.99 1.37 15.33
C TRP A 124 -2.11 0.52 14.40
N VAL A 125 -0.93 1.01 14.01
CA VAL A 125 -0.03 0.24 13.13
C VAL A 125 0.59 -0.94 13.85
N GLU A 126 0.88 -0.82 15.15
CA GLU A 126 1.36 -1.92 15.97
C GLU A 126 0.27 -2.97 16.17
N GLN A 127 -0.99 -2.55 16.33
CA GLN A 127 -2.14 -3.46 16.38
C GLN A 127 -2.31 -4.21 15.04
N LEU A 128 -2.32 -3.48 13.92
CA LEU A 128 -2.37 -4.06 12.58
C LEU A 128 -1.22 -5.03 12.32
N ALA A 129 0.01 -4.66 12.73
CA ALA A 129 1.18 -5.51 12.58
C ALA A 129 1.03 -6.83 13.35
N ARG A 130 0.46 -6.80 14.57
CA ARG A 130 0.17 -8.00 15.36
C ARG A 130 -0.89 -8.87 14.70
N GLU A 131 -1.96 -8.28 14.17
CA GLU A 131 -3.01 -9.01 13.47
C GLU A 131 -2.46 -9.71 12.22
N LEU A 132 -1.67 -9.00 11.42
CA LEU A 132 -1.01 -9.58 10.24
C LEU A 132 -0.03 -10.68 10.63
N ALA A 133 0.69 -10.55 11.75
CA ALA A 133 1.64 -11.56 12.20
C ALA A 133 0.98 -12.90 12.54
N LEU A 134 -0.30 -12.88 12.96
CA LEU A 134 -1.07 -14.11 13.23
C LEU A 134 -1.42 -14.86 11.93
N GLY A 135 -1.55 -14.16 10.80
CA GLY A 135 -1.92 -14.71 9.49
C GLY A 135 -0.81 -14.71 8.45
N SER A 136 0.40 -14.23 8.77
CA SER A 136 1.42 -13.93 7.76
C SER A 136 2.02 -15.16 7.09
N GLY A 137 2.14 -16.28 7.82
CA GLY A 137 2.60 -17.61 7.34
C GLY A 137 3.78 -17.55 6.36
N ASP A 138 5.03 -17.78 6.72
CA ASP A 138 6.26 -17.69 5.89
C ASP A 138 6.57 -16.37 5.15
N MET A 139 5.58 -15.53 4.82
CA MET A 139 5.81 -14.22 4.21
C MET A 139 6.35 -13.21 5.22
N GLU A 140 7.37 -12.46 4.82
CA GLU A 140 7.84 -11.25 5.51
C GLU A 140 7.03 -10.04 5.05
N ILE A 141 6.48 -9.30 6.01
CA ILE A 141 5.65 -8.12 5.75
C ILE A 141 6.32 -6.92 6.42
N LEU A 142 6.62 -5.91 5.63
CA LEU A 142 7.18 -4.65 6.09
C LEU A 142 6.12 -3.56 5.97
N LEU A 143 5.90 -2.80 7.03
CA LEU A 143 4.94 -1.72 7.06
C LEU A 143 5.66 -0.39 7.19
N THR A 144 5.17 0.64 6.54
CA THR A 144 5.56 2.03 6.82
C THR A 144 4.31 2.90 6.87
N LEU A 145 4.33 3.89 7.75
CA LEU A 145 3.30 4.92 7.82
C LEU A 145 3.82 6.20 7.17
N GLN A 146 2.98 6.80 6.35
CA GLN A 146 3.14 8.20 5.97
C GLN A 146 2.11 9.00 6.77
N GLU A 147 2.58 10.00 7.53
CA GLU A 147 1.71 11.10 7.91
C GLU A 147 1.29 11.79 6.61
N GLY A 148 -0.01 12.12 6.48
CA GLY A 148 -0.49 12.80 5.27
C GLY A 148 0.43 13.97 4.96
N VAL A 149 0.90 14.05 3.70
CA VAL A 149 1.64 15.23 3.25
C VAL A 149 0.62 16.37 3.20
N GLY A 150 0.40 17.01 4.35
CA GLY A 150 -0.25 18.29 4.45
C GLY A 150 0.57 19.29 3.63
N ALA A 151 -0.14 20.03 2.80
CA ALA A 151 0.36 21.05 1.89
C ALA A 151 1.41 22.01 2.49
#